data_AF-A0A976KKG2-F1
#
_entry.id   AF-A0A976KKG2-F1
#
_cell.length_a   1.000
_cell.length_b   1.000
_cell.length_c   1.000
_cell.angle_alpha   90.00
_cell.angle_beta   90.00
_cell.angle_gamma   90.00
#
_symmetry.space_group_name_H-M   'P 1'
#
loop_
_entity.id
_entity.type
_entity.pdbx_description
1 polymer ?
#
loop_
_entity_poly.entity_id
_entity_poly.type
_entity_poly.pdbx_seq_one_letter_code
_entity_poly.pdbx_strand_id
1 'polypeptide(L)' 'MKSYGYNIMAISNDFKELFELFNNHEVEYLIVDGYALAFHGAPRFTGDIDILINPSESNANSTVD' A
#
# COMPACT_ATOMS: atom_id res chain seq x y z
N MET A 1 27.21 4.24 19.83
CA MET A 1 26.14 3.22 19.99
C MET A 1 25.23 3.35 18.79
N LYS A 2 25.28 2.42 17.83
CA LYS A 2 24.33 2.44 16.71
C LYS A 2 22.97 2.02 17.28
N SER A 3 22.02 2.94 17.26
CA SER A 3 20.61 2.64 17.55
C SER A 3 20.15 1.64 16.48
N TYR A 4 20.03 0.37 16.86
CA TYR A 4 19.24 -0.61 16.10
C TYR A 4 17.77 -0.28 16.39
N GLY A 5 17.31 0.86 15.87
CA GLY A 5 15.88 1.11 15.76
C GLY A 5 15.32 0.00 14.90
N TYR A 6 14.42 -0.80 15.44
CA TYR A 6 13.61 -1.73 14.65
C TYR A 6 13.04 -0.91 13.49
N ASN A 7 13.53 -1.18 12.28
CA ASN A 7 13.01 -0.61 11.06
C ASN A 7 11.64 -1.27 10.88
N ILE A 8 10.62 -0.67 11.49
CA ILE A 8 9.23 -1.04 11.36
C ILE A 8 8.89 -0.94 9.87
N MET A 9 9.00 -2.07 9.16
CA MET A 9 8.69 -2.24 7.73
C MET A 9 9.15 -1.06 6.87
N ALA A 10 10.39 -1.11 6.36
CA ALA A 10 10.79 -0.18 5.31
C ALA A 10 9.89 -0.41 4.08
N ILE A 11 8.88 0.45 3.92
CA ILE A 11 8.01 0.48 2.74
C ILE A 11 8.86 0.97 1.57
N SER A 12 8.76 0.29 0.41
CA SER A 12 9.45 0.74 -0.81
C SER A 12 9.02 2.16 -1.16
N ASN A 13 9.95 3.02 -1.59
CA ASN A 13 9.61 4.35 -2.08
C ASN A 13 8.60 4.27 -3.25
N ASP A 14 8.68 3.22 -4.07
CA ASP A 14 7.74 2.99 -5.17
C ASP A 14 6.29 2.85 -4.67
N PHE A 15 6.07 2.20 -3.52
CA PHE A 15 4.74 2.07 -2.94
C PHE A 15 4.23 3.40 -2.39
N LYS A 16 5.12 4.21 -1.81
CA LYS A 16 4.76 5.54 -1.37
C LYS A 16 4.33 6.41 -2.56
N GLU A 17 5.11 6.42 -3.63
CA GLU A 17 4.80 7.17 -4.86
C GLU A 17 3.48 6.69 -5.49
N LEU A 18 3.24 5.38 -5.52
CA LEU A 18 1.96 4.81 -5.98
C LEU A 18 0.77 5.33 -5.17
N PHE A 19 0.86 5.34 -3.84
CA PHE A 19 -0.24 5.84 -2.99
C PHE A 19 -0.42 7.36 -3.09
N GLU A 20 0.66 8.12 -3.26
CA GLU A 20 0.55 9.55 -3.56
C GLU A 20 -0.17 9.79 -4.89
N LEU A 21 0.11 8.99 -5.93
CA LEU A 21 -0.63 9.03 -7.20
C LEU A 21 -2.11 8.67 -7.01
N PHE A 22 -2.43 7.55 -6.36
CA PHE A 22 -3.82 7.15 -6.12
C PHE A 22 -4.61 8.21 -5.35
N ASN A 23 -4.00 8.82 -4.33
CA ASN A 23 -4.63 9.90 -3.58
C ASN A 23 -4.86 11.15 -4.44
N ASN A 24 -3.92 11.50 -5.32
CA ASN A 24 -4.07 12.66 -6.21
C ASN A 24 -5.15 12.47 -7.28
N HIS A 25 -5.40 11.22 -7.69
CA HIS A 25 -6.45 10.86 -8.67
C HIS A 25 -7.77 10.45 -8.01
N GLU A 26 -7.90 10.63 -6.69
CA GLU A 26 -9.08 10.24 -5.90
C GLU A 26 -9.49 8.78 -6.11
N VAL A 27 -8.51 7.88 -6.29
CA VAL A 27 -8.76 6.46 -6.48
C VAL A 27 -9.32 5.86 -5.19
N GLU A 28 -10.42 5.15 -5.28
CA GLU A 28 -11.01 4.37 -4.21
C GLU A 28 -10.34 2.98 -4.13
N TYR A 29 -9.48 2.78 -3.13
CA TYR A 29 -8.73 1.54 -2.94
C TYR A 29 -8.62 1.11 -1.47
N LEU A 30 -8.27 -0.16 -1.27
CA LEU A 30 -7.98 -0.75 0.04
C LEU A 30 -6.72 -1.62 -0.04
N ILE A 31 -5.80 -1.46 0.91
CA ILE A 31 -4.65 -2.37 1.07
C ILE A 31 -5.16 -3.67 1.68
N VAL A 32 -4.82 -4.81 1.05
CA VAL A 32 -5.23 -6.14 1.50
C VAL A 32 -4.03 -7.07 1.70
N ASP A 33 -4.32 -8.31 2.09
CA ASP A 33 -3.35 -9.39 2.36
C ASP A 33 -2.18 -9.03 3.30
N GLY A 34 -0.93 -9.23 2.88
CA GLY A 34 0.22 -9.33 3.79
C GLY A 34 0.49 -8.06 4.59
N TYR A 35 0.39 -6.90 3.94
CA TYR A 35 0.54 -5.60 4.59
C TYR A 35 -0.62 -5.30 5.55
N ALA A 36 -1.86 -5.61 5.17
CA ALA A 36 -3.02 -5.44 6.04
C ALA A 36 -2.91 -6.32 7.30
N LEU A 37 -2.48 -7.59 7.14
CA LEU A 37 -2.26 -8.52 8.24
C LEU A 37 -1.14 -8.05 9.19
N ALA A 38 -0.03 -7.59 8.62
CA ALA A 38 1.10 -7.08 9.38
C ALA A 38 0.73 -5.81 10.17
N PHE A 39 -0.08 -4.92 9.59
CA PHE A 39 -0.59 -3.72 10.25
C PHE A 39 -1.56 -4.05 11.41
N HIS A 40 -2.45 -5.02 11.23
CA HIS A 40 -3.48 -5.38 12.21
C HIS A 40 -3.05 -6.36 13.30
N GLY A 41 -1.75 -6.71 13.39
CA GLY A 41 -1.19 -7.38 14.56
C GLY A 41 -0.69 -8.80 14.33
N ALA A 42 -0.57 -9.25 13.09
CA ALA A 42 0.11 -10.49 12.73
C ALA A 42 1.25 -10.18 11.75
N PRO A 43 2.46 -9.84 12.23
CA PRO A 43 3.60 -9.51 11.37
C PRO A 43 3.87 -10.63 10.36
N ARG A 44 3.68 -10.32 9.07
CA ARG A 44 3.97 -11.20 7.94
C ARG A 44 4.91 -10.46 7.01
N PHE A 45 6.06 -11.05 6.73
CA PHE A 45 6.94 -10.55 5.68
C PHE A 45 6.35 -10.91 4.32
N THR A 46 6.19 -9.91 3.45
CA THR A 46 5.78 -10.11 2.06
C THR A 46 6.62 -9.22 1.13
N GLY A 47 6.81 -9.66 -0.10
CA GLY A 47 7.65 -8.96 -1.09
C GLY A 47 6.88 -8.03 -2.03
N ASP A 48 5.56 -8.14 -2.02
CA ASP A 48 4.58 -7.44 -2.87
C ASP A 48 3.57 -6.67 -2.01
N ILE A 49 2.73 -5.88 -2.66
CA ILE A 49 1.60 -5.19 -2.03
C ILE A 49 0.34 -5.50 -2.83
N ASP A 50 -0.69 -5.94 -2.12
CA ASP A 50 -2.00 -6.24 -2.71
C ASP A 50 -2.95 -5.08 -2.47
N ILE A 51 -3.58 -4.61 -3.55
CA ILE A 51 -4.51 -3.48 -3.52
C ILE A 51 -5.83 -3.92 -4.15
N LEU A 52 -6.92 -3.77 -3.40
CA LEU A 52 -8.28 -3.94 -3.90
C LEU A 52 -8.82 -2.58 -4.37
N ILE A 53 -9.22 -2.48 -5.64
CA ILE A 53 -9.80 -1.28 -6.25
C ILE A 53 -11.32 -1.40 -6.30
N ASN A 54 -12.07 -0.34 -5.98
CA ASN A 54 -13.52 -0.31 -6.21
C ASN A 54 -13.77 -0.38 -7.74
N PRO A 55 -14.45 -1.42 -8.27
CA PRO A 55 -14.56 -1.65 -9.71
C PRO A 55 -15.63 -0.77 -10.39
N SER A 56 -15.95 0.40 -9.83
CA SER A 56 -16.80 1.37 -10.52
C SER A 56 -16.07 1.88 -11.77
N GLU A 57 -16.81 2.09 -12.87
CA GLU A 57 -16.23 2.53 -14.14
C GLU A 57 -15.42 3.83 -13.98
N SER A 58 -15.94 4.78 -13.20
CA SER A 58 -15.25 6.03 -12.89
C SER A 58 -13.91 5.80 -12.21
N ASN A 59 -13.86 4.93 -11.19
CA ASN A 59 -12.65 4.68 -10.44
C ASN A 59 -11.63 3.85 -11.23
N ALA A 60 -12.11 2.90 -12.03
CA ALA A 60 -11.27 2.11 -12.92
C ALA A 60 -10.54 3.01 -13.92
N ASN A 61 -11.23 4.00 -14.50
CA ASN A 61 -10.62 4.97 -15.41
C ASN A 61 -9.54 5.81 -14.71
N SER A 62 -9.77 6.24 -13.46
CA SER A 62 -8.75 6.95 -12.66
C SER A 62 -7.52 6.12 -12.27
N THR A 63 -7.58 4.79 -12.41
CA THR A 63 -6.49 3.88 -12.00
C THR A 63 -5.47 3.62 -13.10
N VAL A 64 -5.85 3.78 -14.38
CA VAL A 64 -5.07 3.29 -15.55
C VAL A 64 -4.66 4.39 -16.54
N ASP A 65 -4.62 5.65 -16.10
CA ASP A 65 -4.28 6.84 -16.89
C ASP A 65 -3.38 6.59 -18.13
#